data_AF-A0AB73C4P1-F1
#
_entry.id   AF-A0AB73C4P1-F1
#
_cell.length_a   1.000
_cell.length_b   1.000
_cell.length_c   1.000
_cell.angle_alpha   90.00
_cell.angle_beta   90.00
_cell.angle_gamma   90.00
#
_symmetry.space_group_name_H-M   'P 1'
#
loop_
_entity.id
_entity.type
_entity.pdbx_description
1 polymer ?
#
loop_
_entity_poly.entity_id
_entity_poly.type
_entity_poly.pdbx_seq_one_letter_code
_entity_poly.pdbx_strand_id
1 'polypeptide(L)'
;MLNVVLFNKRAKQWREENPNLKGNIRDYASLNELLVLANMESYNAILIEKGISQKERMIELRKLVTTQLVSLEKLGDKEIKKLEKK
;
A
#
# COMPACT_ATOMS: atom_id res chain seq x y z
N MET A 1 -1.66 -4.91 -10.72
CA MET A 1 -2.81 -4.90 -9.79
C MET A 1 -2.47 -4.17 -8.50
N LEU A 2 -1.50 -4.65 -7.74
CA LEU A 2 -1.13 -4.13 -6.41
C LEU A 2 -0.84 -2.61 -6.37
N ASN A 3 -0.07 -2.09 -7.32
CA ASN A 3 0.18 -0.64 -7.39
C ASN A 3 -1.10 0.18 -7.59
N VAL A 4 -2.11 -0.39 -8.26
CA VAL A 4 -3.42 0.27 -8.44
C VAL A 4 -4.22 0.23 -7.15
N VAL A 5 -4.08 -0.82 -6.35
CA VAL A 5 -4.77 -0.93 -5.06
C VAL A 5 -4.20 0.09 -4.06
N LEU A 6 -2.87 0.18 -3.95
CA LEU A 6 -2.21 1.01 -2.96
C LEU A 6 -2.04 2.47 -3.39
N PHE A 7 -1.55 2.71 -4.62
CA PHE A 7 -1.17 4.04 -5.10
C PHE A 7 -2.17 4.64 -6.10
N ASN A 8 -3.27 3.95 -6.38
CA ASN A 8 -4.23 4.30 -7.43
C ASN A 8 -3.58 4.53 -8.82
N LYS A 9 -2.43 3.89 -9.08
CA LYS A 9 -1.61 4.17 -10.27
C LYS A 9 -0.99 2.91 -10.84
N ARG A 10 -0.97 2.78 -12.17
CA ARG A 10 -0.20 1.73 -12.86
C ARG A 10 1.27 2.12 -12.91
N ALA A 11 2.17 1.14 -12.96
CA ALA A 11 3.60 1.39 -13.10
C ALA A 11 3.95 2.25 -14.34
N LYS A 12 3.24 2.03 -15.45
CA LYS A 12 3.39 2.82 -16.69
C LYS A 12 3.00 4.29 -16.47
N GLN A 13 1.83 4.55 -15.90
CA GLN A 13 1.36 5.91 -15.59
C GLN A 13 2.33 6.64 -14.66
N TRP A 14 2.85 5.96 -13.63
CA TRP A 14 3.85 6.56 -12.76
C TRP A 14 5.11 6.98 -13.52
N ARG A 15 5.59 6.14 -14.43
CA ARG A 15 6.79 6.44 -15.24
C ARG A 15 6.55 7.56 -16.24
N GLU A 16 5.36 7.65 -16.83
CA GLU A 16 4.97 8.74 -17.73
C GLU A 16 4.88 10.08 -16.98
N GLU A 17 4.36 10.07 -15.76
CA GLU A 17 4.25 11.26 -14.91
C GLU A 17 5.59 11.67 -14.27
N ASN A 18 6.57 10.77 -14.19
CA ASN A 18 7.85 10.99 -13.53
C ASN A 18 9.04 10.66 -14.44
N PRO A 19 9.17 11.29 -15.63
CA PRO A 19 10.17 10.91 -16.65
C PRO A 19 11.62 11.15 -16.20
N ASN A 20 11.84 12.06 -15.25
CA ASN A 20 13.17 12.45 -14.78
C ASN A 20 13.58 11.75 -13.48
N LEU A 21 12.69 10.96 -12.87
CA LEU A 21 12.99 10.23 -11.65
C LEU A 21 13.60 8.87 -11.98
N LYS A 22 14.68 8.52 -11.28
CA LYS A 22 15.29 7.19 -11.36
C LYS A 22 14.50 6.21 -10.50
N GLY A 23 14.42 4.94 -10.87
CA GLY A 23 13.70 3.93 -10.08
C GLY A 23 12.21 3.84 -10.42
N ASN A 24 11.38 3.41 -9.48
CA ASN A 24 9.96 3.13 -9.65
C ASN A 24 9.15 3.67 -8.46
N ILE A 25 7.81 3.62 -8.53
CA ILE A 25 6.91 4.15 -7.49
C ILE A 25 7.23 3.69 -6.07
N ARG A 26 7.77 2.47 -5.88
CA ARG A 26 8.13 1.94 -4.56
C ARG A 26 9.33 2.64 -3.94
N ASP A 27 10.27 3.10 -4.77
CA ASP A 27 11.47 3.82 -4.31
C ASP A 27 11.12 5.19 -3.71
N TYR A 28 9.90 5.67 -3.96
CA TYR A 28 9.35 6.94 -3.50
C TYR A 28 8.17 6.77 -2.54
N ALA A 29 7.88 5.54 -2.11
CA ALA A 29 6.81 5.26 -1.15
C ALA A 29 7.30 5.47 0.29
N SER A 30 6.40 5.88 1.18
CA SER A 30 6.67 5.95 2.61
C SER A 30 6.91 4.56 3.20
N LEU A 31 7.56 4.51 4.38
CA LEU A 31 7.77 3.25 5.11
C LEU A 31 6.44 2.52 5.39
N ASN A 32 5.39 3.26 5.75
CA ASN A 32 4.06 2.69 6.00
C ASN A 32 3.47 2.08 4.72
N GLU A 33 3.58 2.77 3.58
CA GLU A 33 3.11 2.22 2.30
C GLU A 33 3.91 0.98 1.88
N LEU A 34 5.23 0.96 2.09
CA LEU A 34 6.07 -0.21 1.81
C LEU A 34 5.69 -1.42 2.70
N LEU A 35 5.43 -1.18 3.99
CA LEU A 35 4.96 -2.22 4.90
C LEU A 35 3.61 -2.79 4.46
N VAL A 36 2.65 -1.92 4.14
CA VAL A 36 1.33 -2.32 3.64
C VAL A 36 1.45 -3.07 2.31
N LEU A 37 2.36 -2.64 1.43
CA LEU A 37 2.62 -3.31 0.16
C LEU A 37 3.12 -4.74 0.35
N ALA A 38 4.11 -4.96 1.24
CA ALA A 38 4.64 -6.28 1.54
C ALA A 38 3.57 -7.24 2.11
N ASN A 39 2.71 -6.71 2.99
CA ASN A 39 1.57 -7.46 3.52
C ASN A 39 0.56 -7.82 2.41
N MET A 40 0.25 -6.85 1.55
CA MET A 40 -0.68 -7.02 0.44
C MET A 40 -0.15 -8.04 -0.60
N GLU A 41 1.16 -8.07 -0.86
CA GLU A 41 1.82 -9.06 -1.73
C GLU A 41 1.62 -10.47 -1.19
N SER A 42 1.91 -10.68 0.10
CA SER A 42 1.76 -11.96 0.78
C SER A 42 0.30 -12.42 0.80
N TYR A 43 -0.63 -11.52 1.13
CA TYR A 43 -2.06 -11.87 1.15
C TYR A 43 -2.61 -12.17 -0.24
N ASN A 44 -2.19 -11.42 -1.26
CA ASN A 44 -2.60 -11.70 -2.64
C ASN A 44 -2.12 -13.07 -3.13
N ALA A 45 -0.93 -13.54 -2.70
CA ALA A 45 -0.47 -14.90 -3.02
C ALA A 45 -1.43 -15.96 -2.45
N ILE A 46 -1.82 -15.83 -1.18
CA ILE A 46 -2.80 -16.71 -0.53
C ILE A 46 -4.15 -16.69 -1.27
N LEU A 47 -4.62 -15.51 -1.69
CA LEU A 47 -5.87 -15.40 -2.43
C LEU A 47 -5.79 -16.05 -3.83
N ILE A 48 -4.62 -16.01 -4.47
CA ILE A 48 -4.37 -16.72 -5.74
C ILE A 48 -4.45 -18.24 -5.51
N GLU A 49 -3.79 -18.75 -4.48
CA GLU A 49 -3.80 -20.18 -4.13
C GLU A 49 -5.21 -20.69 -3.83
N LYS A 50 -6.05 -19.84 -3.21
CA LYS A 50 -7.47 -20.14 -2.96
C LYS A 50 -8.37 -20.04 -4.20
N GLY A 51 -7.82 -19.73 -5.37
CA GLY A 51 -8.59 -19.61 -6.62
C GLY A 51 -9.50 -18.38 -6.69
N ILE A 52 -9.31 -17.39 -5.80
CA ILE A 52 -10.15 -16.19 -5.77
C ILE A 52 -9.92 -15.35 -7.03
N SER A 53 -11.01 -14.90 -7.67
CA SER A 53 -10.93 -14.15 -8.92
C SER A 53 -10.22 -12.81 -8.74
N GLN A 54 -9.55 -12.31 -9.78
CA GLN A 54 -8.83 -11.04 -9.71
C GLN A 54 -9.72 -9.87 -9.24
N LYS A 55 -10.99 -9.84 -9.65
CA LYS A 55 -11.97 -8.82 -9.25
C LYS A 55 -12.24 -8.86 -7.75
N GLU A 56 -12.43 -10.05 -7.18
CA GLU A 56 -12.65 -10.23 -5.75
C GLU A 56 -11.38 -9.90 -4.95
N ARG A 57 -10.21 -10.33 -5.44
CA ARG A 57 -8.93 -9.97 -4.81
C ARG A 57 -8.75 -8.46 -4.75
N MET A 58 -9.09 -7.72 -5.80
CA MET A 58 -9.04 -6.25 -5.79
C MET A 58 -9.88 -5.64 -4.68
N ILE A 59 -11.07 -6.19 -4.40
CA ILE A 59 -11.96 -5.71 -3.34
C ILE A 59 -11.33 -6.00 -1.97
N GLU A 60 -10.87 -7.22 -1.75
CA GLU A 60 -10.27 -7.63 -0.47
C GLU A 60 -8.97 -6.88 -0.16
N LEU A 61 -8.11 -6.71 -1.16
CA LEU A 61 -6.85 -5.97 -1.00
C LEU A 61 -7.11 -4.48 -0.75
N ARG A 62 -8.14 -3.87 -1.36
CA ARG A 62 -8.52 -2.48 -1.05
C ARG A 62 -8.98 -2.33 0.40
N LYS A 63 -9.81 -3.25 0.89
CA LYS A 63 -10.22 -3.25 2.30
C LYS A 63 -9.00 -3.35 3.23
N LEU A 64 -8.11 -4.30 2.95
CA LEU A 64 -6.88 -4.51 3.71
C LEU A 64 -6.02 -3.23 3.78
N VAL A 65 -5.74 -2.61 2.63
CA VAL A 65 -4.92 -1.41 2.54
C VAL A 65 -5.54 -0.26 3.34
N THR A 66 -6.84 0.00 3.17
CA THR A 66 -7.54 1.06 3.91
C THR A 66 -7.45 0.83 5.42
N THR A 67 -7.70 -0.40 5.89
CA THR A 67 -7.62 -0.72 7.32
C THR A 67 -6.21 -0.55 7.88
N GLN A 68 -5.18 -0.99 7.15
CA GLN A 68 -3.80 -0.92 7.62
C GLN A 68 -3.27 0.52 7.64
N LEU A 69 -3.50 1.31 6.59
CA LEU A 69 -3.05 2.70 6.54
C LEU A 69 -3.67 3.55 7.66
N VAL A 70 -4.99 3.45 7.85
CA VAL A 70 -5.69 4.15 8.94
C VAL A 70 -5.17 3.72 10.32
N SER A 71 -4.82 2.44 10.49
CA SER A 71 -4.29 1.94 11.76
C SER A 71 -2.87 2.46 12.03
N LEU A 72 -2.01 2.50 11.01
CA LEU A 72 -0.65 3.02 11.11
C LEU A 72 -0.63 4.54 11.37
N GLU A 73 -1.51 5.30 10.71
CA GLU A 73 -1.68 6.74 10.95
C GLU A 73 -2.08 7.01 12.41
N LYS A 74 -3.10 6.30 12.92
CA LYS A 74 -3.53 6.41 14.32
C LYS A 74 -2.44 6.05 15.33
N LEU A 75 -1.55 5.12 15.00
CA LEU A 75 -0.41 4.78 15.85
C LEU A 75 0.62 5.92 15.86
N GLY A 76 0.92 6.50 14.69
CA GLY A 76 1.76 7.68 14.57
C GLY A 76 1.25 8.85 15.42
N ASP A 77 -0.04 9.16 15.32
CA ASP A 77 -0.69 10.22 16.10
C ASP A 77 -0.60 10.00 17.61
N LYS A 78 -0.73 8.74 18.06
CA LYS A 78 -0.62 8.40 19.48
C LYS A 78 0.80 8.61 20.00
N GLU A 79 1.82 8.26 19.22
CA GLU A 79 3.21 8.46 19.61
C GLU A 79 3.58 9.96 19.63
N ILE A 80 3.12 10.74 18.64
CA ILE A 80 3.30 12.20 18.64
C ILE A 80 2.65 12.84 19.88
N LYS A 81 1.40 12.48 20.19
CA LYS A 81 0.69 12.97 21.40
C LYS A 81 1.35 12.57 22.72
N LYS A 82 2.14 11.50 22.77
CA LYS A 82 2.92 11.12 23.96
C LYS A 82 4.16 12.00 24.13
N LEU A 83 4.75 12.47 23.03
CA LEU A 83 5.92 13.34 23.04
C LEU A 83 5.56 14.79 23.42
N GLU A 84 4.38 15.28 23.01
CA GLU A 84 3.88 16.62 23.37
C GLU A 84 3.49 16.78 24.85
N LYS A 85 3.34 15.66 25.57
CA LYS A 85 2.99 15.64 27.01
C LYS A 85 4.22 15.58 27.92
N LYS A 86 5.43 15.65 27.37
CA LYS A 86 6.70 15.78 28.10
C LYS A 86 7.24 17.18 27.97
#